data_AF-A0A969AF42-F1
#
_entry.id   AF-A0A969AF42-F1
#
_cell.length_a   1.000
_cell.length_b   1.000
_cell.length_c   1.000
_cell.angle_alpha   90.00
_cell.angle_beta   90.00
_cell.angle_gamma   90.00
#
_symmetry.space_group_name_H-M   'P 1'
#
loop_
_entity.id
_entity.type
_entity.pdbx_description
1 polymer ?
#
loop_
_entity_poly.entity_id
_entity_poly.type
_entity_poly.pdbx_seq_one_letter_code
_entity_poly.pdbx_strand_id
1 'polypeptide(L)'
;MANLWLKANVYLICAVVLWLAALSPIGKLGKGVALSLSMWNSVLLIKASDKLIYQQAIAIAKKAMRDELTQTELALATHQEESELQQLYRLHDGTYPTEVAEDLRKSLEALVQDNRADPTYKLTTSHELKTLYLAIKSLLQSGKSETFVIEEVLHKKGRAFNEGKAQLQEIMQIGLEQEW
;
A
#
# COMPACT_ATOMS: atom_id res chain seq x y z
N MET A 1 31.00 5.05 8.30
CA MET A 1 30.50 5.63 7.04
C MET A 1 31.07 7.01 6.75
N ALA A 2 30.99 7.99 7.65
CA ALA A 2 31.45 9.38 7.41
C ALA A 2 32.89 9.51 6.86
N ASN A 3 33.86 8.80 7.44
CA ASN A 3 35.26 8.84 6.98
C ASN A 3 35.48 8.23 5.58
N LEU A 4 34.69 7.23 5.18
CA LEU A 4 34.78 6.64 3.83
C LEU A 4 34.12 7.56 2.81
N TRP A 5 32.99 8.19 3.18
CA TRP A 5 32.27 9.14 2.36
C TRP A 5 33.10 10.40 2.09
N LEU A 6 33.76 10.93 3.12
CA LEU A 6 34.69 12.05 3.01
C LEU A 6 35.87 11.71 2.10
N LYS A 7 36.46 10.51 2.23
CA LYS A 7 37.54 10.05 1.34
C LYS A 7 37.09 9.95 -0.11
N ALA A 8 35.93 9.36 -0.39
CA ALA A 8 35.39 9.28 -1.74
C ALA A 8 35.16 10.68 -2.34
N ASN A 9 34.57 11.62 -1.59
CA ASN A 9 34.37 12.98 -2.07
C ASN A 9 35.68 13.73 -2.31
N VAL A 10 36.70 13.54 -1.47
CA VAL A 10 38.03 14.13 -1.70
C VAL A 10 38.64 13.62 -3.01
N TYR A 11 38.57 12.31 -3.29
CA TYR A 11 39.06 11.77 -4.58
C TYR A 11 38.26 12.27 -5.78
N LEU A 12 36.95 12.43 -5.64
CA LEU A 12 36.08 13.00 -6.69
C LEU A 12 36.45 14.46 -6.97
N ILE A 13 36.57 15.28 -5.93
CA ILE A 13 36.95 16.69 -6.06
C ILE A 13 38.34 16.81 -6.69
N CYS A 14 39.32 16.02 -6.23
CA CYS A 14 40.65 16.02 -6.83
C CYS A 14 40.63 15.60 -8.31
N ALA A 15 39.88 14.55 -8.67
CA ALA A 15 39.76 14.10 -10.06
C ALA A 15 39.16 15.19 -10.96
N VAL A 16 38.12 15.88 -10.50
CA VAL A 16 37.42 16.95 -11.23
C VAL A 16 38.28 18.20 -11.35
N VAL A 17 38.93 18.62 -10.26
CA VAL A 17 39.81 19.80 -10.26
C VAL A 17 41.02 19.57 -11.16
N LEU A 18 41.62 18.38 -11.13
CA LEU A 18 42.76 18.04 -12.01
C LEU A 18 42.34 17.91 -13.48
N TRP A 19 41.12 17.42 -13.73
CA TRP A 19 40.55 17.40 -15.07
C TRP A 19 40.31 18.82 -15.60
N LEU A 20 39.69 19.70 -14.79
CA LEU A 20 39.52 21.13 -15.11
C LEU A 20 40.86 21.86 -15.30
N ALA A 21 41.86 21.54 -14.49
CA ALA A 21 43.21 22.09 -14.63
C ALA A 21 43.83 21.70 -15.98
N ALA A 22 43.54 20.52 -16.53
CA ALA A 22 44.01 20.12 -17.85
C ALA A 22 43.42 20.95 -19.00
N LEU A 23 42.23 21.56 -18.82
CA LEU A 23 41.64 22.49 -19.80
C LEU A 23 42.25 23.89 -19.76
N SER A 24 42.95 24.26 -18.67
CA SER A 24 43.59 25.57 -18.55
C SER A 24 44.83 25.70 -19.46
N PRO A 25 45.31 26.93 -19.76
CA PRO A 25 46.42 27.17 -20.68
C PRO A 25 47.78 26.84 -20.05
N ILE A 26 47.96 25.58 -19.64
CA ILE A 26 49.22 25.03 -19.15
C ILE A 26 49.95 24.38 -20.33
N GLY A 27 51.29 24.42 -20.32
CA GLY A 27 52.14 23.79 -21.34
C GLY A 27 51.80 22.30 -21.58
N LYS A 28 52.14 21.78 -22.77
CA LYS A 28 51.76 20.43 -23.23
C LYS A 28 52.08 19.30 -22.22
N LEU A 29 53.20 19.43 -21.50
CA LEU A 29 53.62 18.47 -20.47
C LEU A 29 52.71 18.50 -19.24
N GLY A 30 52.27 19.69 -18.78
CA GLY A 30 51.40 19.82 -17.61
C GLY A 30 50.01 19.25 -17.85
N LYS A 31 49.49 19.32 -19.08
CA LYS A 31 48.20 18.70 -19.45
C LYS A 31 48.25 17.17 -19.33
N GLY A 32 49.34 16.54 -19.75
CA GLY A 32 49.53 15.09 -19.65
C GLY A 32 49.61 14.61 -18.19
N VAL A 33 50.34 15.35 -17.35
CA VAL A 33 50.43 15.05 -15.91
C VAL A 33 49.07 15.22 -15.23
N ALA A 34 48.33 16.30 -15.53
CA ALA A 34 47.02 16.54 -14.94
C ALA A 34 45.99 15.45 -15.32
N LEU A 35 45.96 15.02 -16.59
CA LEU A 35 45.05 13.96 -17.05
C LEU A 35 45.37 12.59 -16.45
N SER A 36 46.64 12.22 -16.38
CA SER A 36 47.05 10.94 -15.77
C SER A 36 46.74 10.91 -14.26
N LEU A 37 46.97 12.01 -13.55
CA LEU A 37 46.61 12.13 -12.13
C LEU A 37 45.08 12.11 -11.93
N SER A 38 44.32 12.73 -12.84
CA SER A 38 42.85 12.68 -12.82
C SER A 38 42.34 11.24 -12.97
N MET A 39 42.83 10.50 -13.98
CA MET A 39 42.47 9.09 -14.18
C MET A 39 42.82 8.22 -12.98
N TRP A 40 44.00 8.43 -12.37
CA TRP A 40 44.40 7.69 -11.19
C TRP A 40 43.45 7.92 -10.01
N ASN A 41 43.07 9.19 -9.77
CA ASN A 41 42.10 9.52 -8.73
C ASN A 41 40.71 8.95 -9.02
N SER A 42 40.27 8.87 -10.28
CA SER A 42 39.03 8.18 -10.66
C SER A 42 39.06 6.68 -10.33
N VAL A 43 40.19 5.99 -10.54
CA VAL A 43 40.33 4.57 -10.16
C VAL A 43 40.28 4.39 -8.65
N LEU A 44 40.94 5.27 -7.89
CA LEU A 44 40.88 5.25 -6.42
C LEU A 44 39.47 5.53 -5.89
N LEU A 45 38.74 6.44 -6.54
CA LEU A 45 37.34 6.71 -6.24
C LEU A 45 36.48 5.46 -6.40
N ILE A 46 36.59 4.74 -7.52
CA ILE A 46 35.81 3.52 -7.77
C ILE A 46 36.07 2.48 -6.67
N LYS A 47 37.33 2.27 -6.29
CA LYS A 47 37.69 1.32 -5.21
C LYS A 47 37.17 1.75 -3.84
N ALA A 48 37.12 3.05 -3.57
CA ALA A 48 36.57 3.58 -2.32
C ALA A 48 35.03 3.47 -2.29
N SER A 49 34.38 3.69 -3.44
CA SER A 49 32.93 3.61 -3.59
C SER A 49 32.39 2.19 -3.50
N ASP A 50 33.11 1.18 -3.99
CA ASP A 50 32.67 -0.23 -3.94
C ASP A 50 32.40 -0.71 -2.50
N LYS A 51 33.31 -0.37 -1.57
CA LYS A 51 33.13 -0.65 -0.14
C LYS A 51 31.93 0.09 0.46
N LEU A 52 31.67 1.29 -0.02
CA LEU A 52 30.56 2.11 0.45
C LEU A 52 29.21 1.55 -0.04
N ILE A 53 29.15 1.16 -1.32
CA ILE A 53 27.98 0.53 -1.96
C ILE A 53 27.62 -0.76 -1.24
N TYR A 54 28.61 -1.62 -0.95
CA TYR A 54 28.35 -2.88 -0.24
C TYR A 54 27.78 -2.65 1.16
N GLN A 55 28.33 -1.69 1.91
CA GLN A 55 27.82 -1.36 3.25
C GLN A 55 26.40 -0.78 3.20
N GLN A 56 26.14 0.08 2.22
CA GLN A 56 24.82 0.68 2.02
C GLN A 56 23.80 -0.37 1.59
N ALA A 57 24.16 -1.29 0.70
CA ALA A 57 23.31 -2.40 0.28
C ALA A 57 22.93 -3.30 1.47
N ILE A 58 23.88 -3.63 2.35
CA ILE A 58 23.59 -4.38 3.59
C ILE A 58 22.64 -3.62 4.51
N ALA A 59 22.86 -2.31 4.68
CA ALA A 59 21.99 -1.50 5.54
C ALA A 59 20.55 -1.44 5.00
N ILE A 60 20.39 -1.27 3.68
CA ILE A 60 19.09 -1.28 3.01
C ILE A 60 18.44 -2.66 3.10
N ALA A 61 19.18 -3.73 2.83
CA ALA A 61 18.67 -5.09 2.93
C ALA A 61 18.20 -5.42 4.35
N LYS A 62 18.98 -5.05 5.38
CA LYS A 62 18.58 -5.22 6.79
C LYS A 62 17.32 -4.43 7.15
N LYS A 63 17.19 -3.21 6.62
CA LYS A 63 16.00 -2.40 6.82
C LYS A 63 14.78 -3.06 6.16
N ALA A 64 14.88 -3.43 4.89
CA ALA A 64 13.82 -4.12 4.17
C ALA A 64 13.40 -5.42 4.86
N MET A 65 14.36 -6.25 5.30
CA MET A 65 14.06 -7.46 6.08
C MET A 65 13.30 -7.17 7.38
N ARG A 66 13.64 -6.07 8.07
CA ARG A 66 12.94 -5.68 9.29
C ARG A 66 11.52 -5.19 8.98
N ASP A 67 11.37 -4.39 7.92
CA ASP A 67 10.07 -3.85 7.50
C ASP A 67 9.11 -5.01 7.09
N GLU A 68 9.61 -5.98 6.31
CA GLU A 68 8.87 -7.21 5.97
C GLU A 68 8.51 -8.02 7.22
N LEU A 69 9.44 -8.17 8.17
CA LEU A 69 9.19 -8.91 9.40
C LEU A 69 8.09 -8.25 10.23
N THR A 70 8.13 -6.91 10.39
CA THR A 70 7.05 -6.17 11.06
C THR A 70 5.71 -6.27 10.33
N GLN A 71 5.72 -6.29 9.00
CA GLN A 71 4.49 -6.46 8.21
C GLN A 71 3.91 -7.87 8.39
N THR A 72 4.77 -8.91 8.41
CA THR A 72 4.32 -10.29 8.65
C THR A 72 3.82 -10.49 10.07
N GLU A 73 4.46 -9.85 11.06
CA GLU A 73 4.03 -9.88 12.46
C GLU A 73 2.67 -9.20 12.63
N LEU A 74 2.48 -8.05 11.99
CA LEU A 74 1.20 -7.34 12.01
C LEU A 74 0.09 -8.15 11.33
N ALA A 75 0.37 -8.76 10.16
CA ALA A 75 -0.58 -9.63 9.49
C ALA A 75 -0.96 -10.86 10.33
N LEU A 76 0.02 -11.45 11.03
CA LEU A 76 -0.22 -12.61 11.89
C LEU A 76 -1.01 -12.23 13.15
N ALA A 77 -0.71 -11.08 13.75
CA ALA A 77 -1.47 -10.53 14.87
C ALA A 77 -2.93 -10.23 14.46
N THR A 78 -3.15 -9.63 13.29
CA THR A 78 -4.50 -9.40 12.75
C THR A 78 -5.24 -10.71 12.53
N HIS A 79 -4.60 -11.73 11.96
CA HIS A 79 -5.24 -13.04 11.80
C HIS A 79 -5.56 -13.73 13.13
N GLN A 80 -4.70 -13.59 14.14
CA GLN A 80 -4.99 -14.11 15.48
C GLN A 80 -6.21 -13.40 16.09
N GLU A 81 -6.25 -12.07 16.04
CA GLU A 81 -7.36 -11.26 16.53
C GLU A 81 -8.67 -11.57 15.79
N GLU A 82 -8.63 -11.70 14.46
CA GLU A 82 -9.77 -12.14 13.65
C GLU A 82 -10.23 -13.54 14.03
N SER A 83 -9.31 -14.47 14.29
CA SER A 83 -9.65 -15.82 14.69
C SER A 83 -10.26 -15.88 16.09
N GLU A 84 -9.79 -15.06 17.03
CA GLU A 84 -10.34 -14.93 18.37
C GLU A 84 -11.73 -14.29 18.34
N LEU A 85 -11.91 -13.22 17.57
CA LEU A 85 -13.22 -12.62 17.31
C LEU A 85 -14.16 -13.63 16.65
N GLN A 86 -13.71 -14.36 15.64
CA GLN A 86 -14.52 -15.37 14.97
C GLN A 86 -14.89 -16.53 15.91
N GLN A 87 -14.01 -16.91 16.84
CA GLN A 87 -14.33 -17.87 17.89
C GLN A 87 -15.37 -17.31 18.87
N LEU A 88 -15.24 -16.06 19.30
CA LEU A 88 -16.25 -15.39 20.14
C LEU A 88 -17.62 -15.31 19.44
N TYR A 89 -17.64 -15.00 18.14
CA TYR A 89 -18.86 -15.00 17.33
C TYR A 89 -19.44 -16.40 17.10
N ARG A 90 -18.60 -17.43 16.91
CA ARG A 90 -19.05 -18.83 16.79
C ARG A 90 -19.52 -19.42 18.12
N LEU A 91 -18.97 -18.97 19.24
CA LEU A 91 -19.40 -19.39 20.58
C LEU A 91 -20.70 -18.70 20.99
N HIS A 92 -21.03 -17.54 20.42
CA HIS A 92 -22.31 -16.84 20.59
C HIS A 92 -23.37 -17.31 19.56
N ASP A 93 -23.49 -18.62 19.39
CA ASP A 93 -24.55 -19.25 18.60
C ASP A 93 -25.86 -19.26 19.41
N GLY A 94 -26.50 -18.10 19.54
CA GLY A 94 -27.84 -17.97 20.11
C GLY A 94 -28.02 -16.81 21.10
N THR A 95 -28.55 -15.69 20.60
CA THR A 95 -28.98 -14.49 21.35
C THR A 95 -27.86 -13.52 21.70
N TYR A 96 -27.65 -12.54 20.81
CA TYR A 96 -26.93 -11.31 21.15
C TYR A 96 -27.58 -10.64 22.38
N PRO A 97 -26.80 -10.17 23.37
CA PRO A 97 -27.28 -9.17 24.31
C PRO A 97 -27.71 -7.94 23.50
N THR A 98 -28.93 -7.46 23.72
CA THR A 98 -29.53 -6.33 22.96
C THR A 98 -28.64 -5.08 22.94
N GLU A 99 -27.83 -4.89 23.98
CA GLU A 99 -26.89 -3.77 24.10
C GLU A 99 -25.80 -3.80 23.03
N VAL A 100 -25.26 -4.98 22.68
CA VAL A 100 -24.21 -5.12 21.67
C VAL A 100 -24.75 -4.91 20.26
N ALA A 101 -25.99 -5.35 20.01
CA ALA A 101 -26.66 -5.10 18.74
C ALA A 101 -26.99 -3.61 18.55
N GLU A 102 -27.34 -2.92 19.63
CA GLU A 102 -27.65 -1.49 19.62
C GLU A 102 -26.39 -0.64 19.45
N ASP A 103 -25.27 -1.03 20.07
CA ASP A 103 -23.97 -0.41 19.85
C ASP A 103 -23.44 -0.69 18.43
N LEU A 104 -23.56 -1.92 17.91
CA LEU A 104 -23.23 -2.20 16.51
C LEU A 104 -24.08 -1.36 15.56
N ARG A 105 -25.37 -1.20 15.86
CA ARG A 105 -26.29 -0.39 15.05
C ARG A 105 -25.90 1.09 15.09
N LYS A 106 -25.51 1.63 16.25
CA LYS A 106 -24.99 2.99 16.39
C LYS A 106 -23.67 3.18 15.65
N SER A 107 -22.75 2.20 15.72
CA SER A 107 -21.49 2.25 14.98
C SER A 107 -21.72 2.18 13.46
N LEU A 108 -22.69 1.38 13.01
CA LEU A 108 -23.13 1.34 11.61
C LEU A 108 -23.78 2.66 11.18
N GLU A 109 -24.66 3.23 12.01
CA GLU A 109 -25.28 4.53 11.75
C GLU A 109 -24.22 5.64 11.66
N ALA A 110 -23.21 5.62 12.54
CA ALA A 110 -22.10 6.56 12.51
C ALA A 110 -21.26 6.41 11.23
N LEU A 111 -20.93 5.19 10.80
CA LEU A 111 -20.20 4.93 9.56
C LEU A 111 -20.99 5.34 8.30
N VAL A 112 -22.31 5.15 8.32
CA VAL A 112 -23.20 5.59 7.24
C VAL A 112 -23.32 7.12 7.23
N GLN A 113 -23.33 7.76 8.39
CA GLN A 113 -23.44 9.21 8.52
C GLN A 113 -22.13 9.93 8.17
N ASP A 114 -20.97 9.32 8.47
CA ASP A 114 -19.66 9.81 8.04
C ASP A 114 -19.49 9.67 6.52
N ASN A 115 -19.98 8.57 5.92
CA ASN A 115 -20.10 8.40 4.47
C ASN A 115 -21.10 9.36 3.79
N ARG A 116 -22.03 9.99 4.53
CA ARG A 116 -22.99 10.97 3.97
C ARG A 116 -22.40 12.37 3.81
N ALA A 117 -21.23 12.66 4.40
CA ALA A 117 -20.63 13.99 4.31
C ALA A 117 -20.13 14.33 2.89
N ASP A 118 -20.05 13.36 1.98
CA ASP A 118 -19.58 13.57 0.61
C ASP A 118 -20.61 13.12 -0.45
N PRO A 119 -21.56 13.99 -0.86
CA PRO A 119 -22.59 13.65 -1.84
C PRO A 119 -22.07 13.52 -3.28
N THR A 120 -20.75 13.53 -3.48
CA THR A 120 -20.10 13.39 -4.81
C THR A 120 -19.39 12.04 -4.97
N TYR A 121 -19.71 11.03 -4.17
CA TYR A 121 -19.15 9.70 -4.40
C TYR A 121 -19.97 8.94 -5.45
N LYS A 122 -19.66 9.17 -6.72
CA LYS A 122 -19.83 8.13 -7.73
C LYS A 122 -19.02 6.93 -7.23
N LEU A 123 -19.59 5.72 -7.23
CA LEU A 123 -18.86 4.48 -6.95
C LEU A 123 -17.71 4.35 -7.97
N THR A 124 -16.52 4.86 -7.63
CA THR A 124 -15.41 5.05 -8.58
C THR A 124 -14.35 3.95 -8.46
N THR A 125 -14.43 3.06 -7.47
CA THR A 125 -13.39 2.05 -7.20
C THR A 125 -13.95 0.62 -7.23
N SER A 126 -13.24 -0.29 -7.93
CA SER A 126 -13.65 -1.70 -8.05
C SER A 126 -13.74 -2.43 -6.70
N HIS A 127 -13.02 -1.92 -5.70
CA HIS A 127 -13.01 -2.46 -4.34
C HIS A 127 -14.38 -2.35 -3.66
N GLU A 128 -15.07 -1.23 -3.81
CA GLU A 128 -16.39 -1.03 -3.18
C GLU A 128 -17.48 -1.85 -3.84
N LEU A 129 -17.43 -1.97 -5.17
CA LEU A 129 -18.34 -2.86 -5.92
C LEU A 129 -18.13 -4.32 -5.53
N LYS A 130 -16.88 -4.74 -5.30
CA LYS A 130 -16.55 -6.08 -4.81
C LYS A 130 -17.11 -6.32 -3.41
N THR A 131 -16.92 -5.38 -2.48
CA THR A 131 -17.46 -5.49 -1.12
C THR A 131 -18.99 -5.55 -1.13
N LEU A 132 -19.64 -4.72 -1.95
CA LEU A 132 -21.09 -4.73 -2.11
C LEU A 132 -21.59 -6.05 -2.70
N TYR A 133 -20.93 -6.58 -3.72
CA TYR A 133 -21.24 -7.89 -4.30
C TYR A 133 -21.13 -9.03 -3.27
N LEU A 134 -20.03 -9.08 -2.52
CA LEU A 134 -19.82 -10.10 -1.49
C LEU A 134 -20.86 -10.03 -0.37
N ALA A 135 -21.24 -8.82 0.04
CA ALA A 135 -22.29 -8.60 1.03
C ALA A 135 -23.67 -9.03 0.52
N ILE A 136 -24.01 -8.73 -0.74
CA ILE A 136 -25.27 -9.18 -1.36
C ILE A 136 -25.30 -10.72 -1.47
N LYS A 137 -24.19 -11.33 -1.90
CA LYS A 137 -24.05 -12.79 -2.03
C LYS A 137 -24.21 -13.51 -0.69
N SER A 138 -23.60 -12.98 0.38
CA SER A 138 -23.73 -13.56 1.74
C SER A 138 -25.15 -13.41 2.29
N LEU A 139 -25.83 -12.30 2.01
CA LEU A 139 -27.24 -12.09 2.40
C LEU A 139 -28.19 -13.04 1.66
N LEU A 140 -27.98 -13.28 0.37
CA LEU A 140 -28.75 -14.27 -0.39
C LEU A 140 -28.49 -15.70 0.10
N GLN A 141 -27.23 -16.06 0.39
CA GLN A 141 -26.87 -17.37 0.94
C GLN A 141 -27.42 -17.61 2.35
N SER A 142 -27.56 -16.56 3.16
CA SER A 142 -28.20 -16.63 4.49
C SER A 142 -29.73 -16.70 4.43
N GLY A 143 -30.32 -16.80 3.23
CA GLY A 143 -31.75 -17.03 3.03
C GLY A 143 -32.61 -15.76 3.04
N LYS A 144 -32.01 -14.56 2.93
CA LYS A 144 -32.75 -13.32 2.76
C LYS A 144 -33.29 -13.21 1.33
N SER A 145 -34.51 -12.69 1.16
CA SER A 145 -35.12 -12.53 -0.15
C SER A 145 -34.49 -11.39 -0.95
N GLU A 146 -34.51 -11.48 -2.28
CA GLU A 146 -34.05 -10.41 -3.17
C GLU A 146 -34.75 -9.07 -2.87
N THR A 147 -36.03 -9.11 -2.51
CA THR A 147 -36.80 -7.95 -2.09
C THR A 147 -36.20 -7.29 -0.85
N PHE A 148 -35.75 -8.07 0.13
CA PHE A 148 -35.07 -7.53 1.32
C PHE A 148 -33.77 -6.83 0.95
N VAL A 149 -32.99 -7.40 0.02
CA VAL A 149 -31.75 -6.78 -0.44
C VAL A 149 -32.04 -5.47 -1.18
N ILE A 150 -33.04 -5.45 -2.07
CA ILE A 150 -33.40 -4.24 -2.82
C ILE A 150 -33.91 -3.13 -1.90
N GLU A 151 -34.71 -3.47 -0.90
CA GLU A 151 -35.33 -2.48 -0.01
C GLU A 151 -34.42 -2.02 1.13
N GLU A 152 -33.64 -2.92 1.73
CA GLU A 152 -32.83 -2.63 2.92
C GLU A 152 -31.35 -2.37 2.61
N VAL A 153 -30.81 -2.93 1.52
CA VAL A 153 -29.39 -2.72 1.14
C VAL A 153 -29.27 -1.65 0.05
N LEU A 154 -30.11 -1.71 -0.99
CA LEU A 154 -30.11 -0.71 -2.05
C LEU A 154 -31.00 0.50 -1.74
N HIS A 155 -31.79 0.45 -0.66
CA HIS A 155 -32.75 1.48 -0.26
C HIS A 155 -33.72 1.93 -1.36
N LYS A 156 -34.07 1.01 -2.28
CA LYS A 156 -34.95 1.26 -3.42
C LYS A 156 -36.32 0.65 -3.13
N LYS A 157 -37.26 1.45 -2.61
CA LYS A 157 -38.64 1.02 -2.29
C LYS A 157 -39.68 1.63 -3.25
N GLY A 158 -40.82 0.97 -3.39
CA GLY A 158 -41.97 1.48 -4.16
C GLY A 158 -41.67 1.68 -5.65
N ARG A 159 -41.83 2.91 -6.16
CA ARG A 159 -41.66 3.22 -7.61
C ARG A 159 -40.24 2.97 -8.13
N ALA A 160 -39.24 3.01 -7.24
CA ALA A 160 -37.82 2.79 -7.58
C ALA A 160 -37.39 1.32 -7.43
N PHE A 161 -38.29 0.41 -7.07
CA PHE A 161 -37.98 -1.02 -6.91
C PHE A 161 -37.46 -1.67 -8.19
N ASN A 162 -38.02 -1.29 -9.34
CA ASN A 162 -37.57 -1.80 -10.64
C ASN A 162 -36.14 -1.34 -10.98
N GLU A 163 -35.76 -0.13 -10.58
CA GLU A 163 -34.37 0.33 -10.71
C GLU A 163 -33.43 -0.44 -9.80
N GLY A 164 -33.86 -0.69 -8.55
CA GLY A 164 -33.10 -1.49 -7.60
C GLY A 164 -32.89 -2.94 -8.05
N LYS A 165 -33.89 -3.53 -8.73
CA LYS A 165 -33.76 -4.85 -9.35
C LYS A 165 -32.75 -4.86 -10.49
N ALA A 166 -32.77 -3.86 -11.36
CA ALA A 166 -31.80 -3.73 -12.46
C ALA A 166 -30.37 -3.55 -11.92
N GLN A 167 -30.21 -2.72 -10.89
CA GLN A 167 -28.92 -2.48 -10.23
C GLN A 167 -28.40 -3.73 -9.50
N LEU A 168 -29.28 -4.49 -8.83
CA LEU A 168 -28.92 -5.78 -8.22
C LEU A 168 -28.41 -6.76 -9.29
N GLN A 169 -29.10 -6.86 -10.42
CA GLN A 169 -28.70 -7.74 -11.53
C GLN A 169 -27.35 -7.31 -12.12
N GLU A 170 -27.13 -6.01 -12.31
CA GLU A 170 -25.86 -5.47 -12.80
C GLU A 170 -24.69 -5.81 -11.86
N ILE A 171 -24.86 -5.60 -10.54
CA ILE A 171 -23.83 -5.93 -9.54
C ILE A 171 -23.52 -7.43 -9.52
N MET A 172 -24.56 -8.27 -9.60
CA MET A 172 -24.39 -9.73 -9.61
C MET A 172 -23.71 -10.22 -10.89
N GLN A 173 -24.01 -9.61 -12.05
CA GLN A 173 -23.38 -9.93 -13.31
C GLN A 173 -21.90 -9.51 -13.33
N ILE A 174 -21.59 -8.29 -12.89
CA ILE A 174 -20.21 -7.79 -12.82
C ILE A 174 -19.37 -8.66 -11.89
N GLY A 175 -19.90 -9.06 -10.72
CA GLY A 175 -19.17 -9.94 -9.81
C GLY A 175 -18.95 -11.35 -10.34
N LEU A 176 -19.85 -11.85 -11.20
CA LEU A 176 -19.69 -13.15 -11.86
C LEU A 176 -18.66 -13.08 -13.00
N GLU A 177 -18.66 -11.98 -13.79
CA GLU A 177 -17.68 -11.73 -14.85
C GLU A 177 -16.26 -11.51 -14.31
N GLN A 178 -16.13 -10.98 -13.08
CA GLN A 178 -14.83 -10.73 -12.44
C GLN A 178 -14.39 -11.85 -11.47
N GLU A 179 -15.11 -12.97 -11.43
CA GLU A 179 -14.82 -14.14 -10.58
C GLU A 179 -14.64 -13.79 -9.08
N TRP A 180 -15.50 -12.92 -8.55
CA TRP A 180 -15.47 -12.51 -7.14
C TRP A 180 -16.19 -13.45 -6.17
#